data_AF-A0AA96S011-F1
#
_entry.id   AF-A0AA96S011-F1
#
_cell.length_a   1.000
_cell.length_b   1.000
_cell.length_c   1.000
_cell.angle_alpha   90.00
_cell.angle_beta   90.00
_cell.angle_gamma   90.00
#
_symmetry.space_group_name_H-M   'P 1'
#
loop_
_entity.id
_entity.type
_entity.pdbx_description
1 polymer ?
#
loop_
_entity_poly.entity_id
_entity_poly.type
_entity_poly.pdbx_seq_one_letter_code
_entity_poly.pdbx_strand_id
1 'polypeptide(L)'
;MMAARNGRYRRIALALVLLIVGAAVWTFAVRLQSAGKQNESVQEYIAGAPGIKGSVDTAQWGDNPAYAIGADRKGYAVFKDPDQAFARMKIDYAKGLKAIREEFGLRAVSLANYQQYGTYGWQITKTEDAEAAEQARRVTAFMDIFENSYVK
;
A
#
# COMPACT_ATOMS: atom_id res chain seq x y z
N MET A 1 -58.50 -0.21 -5.17
CA MET A 1 -57.23 -0.21 -5.95
C MET A 1 -56.04 0.52 -5.27
N MET A 2 -56.19 1.15 -4.09
CA MET A 2 -55.12 1.96 -3.45
C MET A 2 -54.11 1.17 -2.59
N ALA A 3 -54.47 0.02 -2.01
CA ALA A 3 -53.60 -0.69 -1.04
C ALA A 3 -52.34 -1.33 -1.66
N ALA A 4 -52.41 -1.82 -2.90
CA ALA A 4 -51.27 -2.47 -3.58
C ALA A 4 -50.17 -1.48 -3.99
N ARG A 5 -50.52 -0.20 -4.23
CA ARG A 5 -49.59 0.86 -4.63
C ARG A 5 -48.62 1.21 -3.49
N ASN A 6 -49.12 1.24 -2.26
CA ASN A 6 -48.36 1.62 -1.06
C ASN A 6 -47.27 0.62 -0.68
N GLY A 7 -47.50 -0.68 -0.91
CA GLY A 7 -46.47 -1.72 -0.71
C GLY A 7 -45.30 -1.57 -1.68
N ARG A 8 -45.57 -1.19 -2.95
CA ARG A 8 -44.54 -0.95 -3.96
C ARG A 8 -43.72 0.30 -3.64
N TYR A 9 -44.36 1.39 -3.20
CA TYR A 9 -43.65 2.60 -2.78
C TYR A 9 -42.79 2.39 -1.53
N ARG A 10 -43.26 1.63 -0.52
CA ARG A 10 -42.44 1.29 0.66
C ARG A 10 -41.22 0.47 0.30
N ARG A 11 -41.35 -0.50 -0.61
CA ARG A 11 -40.21 -1.30 -1.12
C ARG A 11 -39.22 -0.45 -1.90
N ILE A 12 -39.69 0.46 -2.75
CA ILE A 12 -38.84 1.39 -3.51
C ILE A 12 -38.12 2.36 -2.54
N ALA A 13 -38.83 2.93 -1.56
CA ALA A 13 -38.24 3.82 -0.57
C ALA A 13 -37.17 3.11 0.27
N LEU A 14 -37.42 1.86 0.70
CA LEU A 14 -36.42 1.06 1.43
C LEU A 14 -35.18 0.78 0.58
N ALA A 15 -35.38 0.43 -0.70
CA ALA A 15 -34.28 0.19 -1.63
C ALA A 15 -33.44 1.45 -1.86
N LEU A 16 -34.06 2.63 -2.01
CA LEU A 16 -33.36 3.90 -2.14
C LEU A 16 -32.57 4.26 -0.88
N VAL A 17 -33.14 4.05 0.30
CA VAL A 17 -32.44 4.28 1.58
C VAL A 17 -31.22 3.35 1.69
N LEU A 18 -31.36 2.06 1.36
CA LEU A 18 -30.25 1.11 1.37
C LEU A 18 -29.16 1.49 0.36
N LEU A 19 -29.54 2.01 -0.82
CA LEU A 19 -28.60 2.50 -1.83
C LEU A 19 -27.80 3.71 -1.33
N ILE A 20 -28.48 4.66 -0.67
CA ILE A 20 -27.85 5.85 -0.08
C ILE A 20 -26.91 5.45 1.05
N VAL A 21 -27.34 4.56 1.96
CA VAL A 21 -26.49 4.05 3.05
C VAL A 21 -25.29 3.31 2.49
N GLY A 22 -25.47 2.46 1.47
CA GLY A 22 -24.39 1.78 0.78
C GLY A 22 -23.37 2.74 0.16
N ALA A 23 -23.84 3.79 -0.53
CA ALA A 23 -22.98 4.82 -1.10
C ALA A 23 -22.24 5.64 -0.01
N ALA A 24 -22.91 5.95 1.10
CA ALA A 24 -22.30 6.64 2.24
C ALA A 24 -21.21 5.78 2.92
N VAL A 25 -21.47 4.48 3.11
CA VAL A 25 -20.47 3.53 3.64
C VAL A 25 -19.30 3.37 2.68
N TRP A 26 -19.56 3.26 1.38
CA TRP A 26 -18.51 3.17 0.36
C TRP A 26 -17.63 4.43 0.35
N THR A 27 -18.23 5.62 0.30
CA THR A 27 -17.49 6.89 0.30
C THR A 27 -16.73 7.10 1.61
N PHE A 28 -17.30 6.72 2.75
CA PHE A 28 -16.62 6.77 4.04
C PHE A 28 -15.44 5.77 4.10
N ALA A 29 -15.60 4.56 3.58
CA ALA A 29 -14.51 3.59 3.48
C ALA A 29 -13.36 4.08 2.58
N VAL A 30 -13.69 4.66 1.41
CA VAL A 30 -12.71 5.30 0.52
C VAL A 30 -12.00 6.46 1.21
N ARG A 31 -12.73 7.29 1.98
CA ARG A 31 -12.15 8.40 2.76
C ARG A 31 -11.25 7.93 3.89
N LEU A 32 -11.61 6.86 4.60
CA LEU A 32 -10.76 6.21 5.60
C LEU A 32 -9.47 5.68 4.98
N GLN A 33 -9.56 5.11 3.78
CA GLN A 33 -8.42 4.58 3.05
C GLN A 33 -7.49 5.68 2.52
N SER A 34 -8.03 6.83 2.14
CA SER A 34 -7.26 7.99 1.66
C SER A 34 -6.74 8.91 2.76
N ALA A 35 -7.30 8.86 3.98
CA ALA A 35 -6.87 9.71 5.10
C ALA A 35 -5.41 9.49 5.55
N GLY A 36 -4.77 8.39 5.13
CA GLY A 36 -3.36 8.12 5.40
C GLY A 36 -2.40 8.53 4.27
N LYS A 37 -2.81 8.48 3.00
CA LYS A 37 -1.94 8.76 1.84
C LYS A 37 -1.79 10.26 1.65
N GLN A 38 -0.59 10.79 1.85
CA GLN A 38 -0.33 12.23 1.76
C GLN A 38 0.24 12.63 0.39
N ASN A 39 1.06 11.77 -0.21
CA ASN A 39 1.73 12.04 -1.47
C ASN A 39 1.32 11.02 -2.52
N GLU A 40 0.62 11.50 -3.54
CA GLU A 40 0.21 10.71 -4.70
C GLU A 40 1.26 10.81 -5.82
N SER A 41 1.36 9.77 -6.64
CA SER A 41 2.12 9.81 -7.88
C SER A 41 1.46 10.78 -8.87
N VAL A 42 2.17 11.83 -9.26
CA VAL A 42 1.67 12.86 -10.21
C VAL A 42 2.43 12.88 -11.54
N GLN A 43 3.58 12.21 -11.61
CA GLN A 43 4.41 12.13 -12.81
C GLN A 43 5.16 10.80 -12.88
N GLU A 44 5.71 10.47 -14.04
CA GLU A 44 6.60 9.29 -14.16
C GLU A 44 7.91 9.53 -13.40
N TYR A 45 8.40 8.49 -12.75
CA TYR A 45 9.70 8.52 -12.08
C TYR A 45 10.79 8.09 -13.05
N ILE A 46 11.71 9.00 -13.35
CA ILE A 46 12.89 8.74 -14.18
C ILE A 46 14.11 9.24 -13.40
N ALA A 47 14.92 8.31 -12.87
CA ALA A 47 16.08 8.65 -12.08
C ALA A 47 17.02 9.62 -12.84
N GLY A 48 17.43 10.70 -12.19
CA GLY A 48 18.30 11.73 -12.77
C GLY A 48 17.60 12.75 -13.68
N ALA A 49 16.29 12.62 -13.95
CA ALA A 49 15.56 13.63 -14.70
C ALA A 49 15.41 14.94 -13.90
N PRO A 50 15.27 16.11 -14.57
CA PRO A 50 15.05 17.38 -13.89
C PRO A 50 13.84 17.33 -12.95
N GLY A 51 14.04 17.73 -11.69
CA GLY A 51 12.99 17.73 -10.68
C GLY A 51 12.72 16.38 -10.00
N ILE A 52 13.38 15.30 -10.40
CA ILE A 52 13.34 14.00 -9.70
C ILE A 52 14.41 13.94 -8.61
N LYS A 53 14.08 13.32 -7.48
CA LYS A 53 14.94 13.15 -6.32
C LYS A 53 15.20 11.69 -6.03
N GLY A 54 16.41 11.40 -5.55
CA GLY A 54 16.86 10.05 -5.25
C GLY A 54 17.30 9.28 -6.49
N SER A 55 17.68 8.02 -6.27
CA SER A 55 18.17 7.11 -7.30
C SER A 55 17.63 5.70 -7.07
N VAL A 56 16.30 5.60 -6.96
CA VAL A 56 15.60 4.31 -6.86
C VAL A 56 15.79 3.51 -8.15
N ASP A 57 16.33 2.30 -8.02
CA ASP A 57 16.30 1.29 -9.09
C ASP A 57 14.90 0.70 -9.20
N THR A 58 14.14 1.11 -10.20
CA THR A 58 12.77 0.62 -10.44
C THR A 58 12.75 -0.75 -11.11
N ALA A 59 13.79 -1.12 -11.86
CA ALA A 59 13.85 -2.40 -12.58
C ALA A 59 13.86 -3.59 -11.62
N GLN A 60 14.33 -3.35 -10.40
CA GLN A 60 14.36 -4.32 -9.31
C GLN A 60 12.97 -4.90 -8.95
N TRP A 61 11.88 -4.21 -9.30
CA TRP A 61 10.49 -4.62 -9.02
C TRP A 61 9.81 -5.36 -10.19
N GLY A 62 10.50 -5.46 -11.33
CA GLY A 62 9.99 -6.09 -12.55
C GLY A 62 8.72 -5.42 -13.09
N ASP A 63 7.98 -6.17 -13.91
CA ASP A 63 6.77 -5.67 -14.60
C ASP A 63 5.48 -5.88 -13.78
N ASN A 64 5.59 -6.18 -12.48
CA ASN A 64 4.40 -6.39 -11.66
C ASN A 64 3.68 -5.04 -11.43
N PRO A 65 2.44 -4.86 -11.94
CA PRO A 65 1.76 -3.58 -11.89
C PRO A 65 1.49 -3.10 -10.46
N ALA A 66 1.45 -4.01 -9.48
CA ALA A 66 1.31 -3.65 -8.07
C ALA A 66 2.50 -2.83 -7.53
N TYR A 67 3.67 -2.93 -8.17
CA TYR A 67 4.88 -2.18 -7.82
C TYR A 67 5.18 -1.06 -8.81
N ALA A 68 4.21 -0.62 -9.61
CA ALA A 68 4.41 0.52 -10.49
C ALA A 68 4.81 1.75 -9.67
N ILE A 69 5.93 2.38 -10.04
CA ILE A 69 6.49 3.55 -9.34
C ILE A 69 6.29 4.78 -10.21
N GLY A 70 5.88 5.88 -9.58
CA GLY A 70 5.91 7.22 -10.14
C GLY A 70 6.59 8.17 -9.17
N ALA A 71 6.50 9.47 -9.42
CA ALA A 71 7.05 10.48 -8.53
C ALA A 71 5.95 11.39 -7.96
N ASP A 72 6.12 11.80 -6.72
CA ASP A 72 5.27 12.79 -6.08
C ASP A 72 5.56 14.21 -6.62
N ARG A 73 4.81 15.21 -6.13
CA ARG A 73 4.99 16.62 -6.52
C ARG A 73 6.36 17.20 -6.18
N LYS A 74 7.12 16.54 -5.30
CA LYS A 74 8.46 16.95 -4.86
C LYS A 74 9.56 16.18 -5.59
N GLY A 75 9.21 15.23 -6.45
CA GLY A 75 10.12 14.41 -7.23
C GLY A 75 10.55 13.10 -6.57
N TYR A 76 10.05 12.74 -5.39
CA TYR A 76 10.41 11.49 -4.72
C TYR A 76 9.64 10.30 -5.31
N ALA A 77 10.30 9.15 -5.40
CA ALA A 77 9.67 7.91 -5.80
C ALA A 77 8.56 7.50 -4.83
N VAL A 78 7.39 7.20 -5.37
CA VAL A 78 6.22 6.66 -4.66
C VAL A 78 5.60 5.54 -5.48
N PHE A 79 4.99 4.56 -4.82
CA PHE A 79 4.16 3.58 -5.53
C PHE A 79 2.90 4.27 -6.08
N LYS A 80 2.49 3.94 -7.31
CA LYS A 80 1.29 4.49 -7.94
C LYS A 80 0.02 4.11 -7.16
N ASP A 81 -0.01 2.90 -6.60
CA ASP A 81 -0.97 2.51 -5.56
C ASP A 81 -0.24 1.87 -4.36
N PRO A 82 0.06 2.65 -3.31
CA PRO A 82 0.77 2.16 -2.14
C PRO A 82 0.05 1.04 -1.39
N ASP A 83 -1.29 1.03 -1.37
CA ASP A 83 -2.03 -0.01 -0.65
C ASP A 83 -1.90 -1.36 -1.36
N GLN A 84 -2.04 -1.32 -2.69
CA GLN A 84 -1.86 -2.49 -3.53
C GLN A 84 -0.41 -3.01 -3.45
N ALA A 85 0.57 -2.10 -3.52
CA ALA A 85 1.98 -2.44 -3.35
C ALA A 85 2.24 -3.11 -1.99
N PHE A 86 1.69 -2.55 -0.91
CA PHE A 86 1.87 -3.09 0.44
C PHE A 86 1.19 -4.45 0.62
N ALA A 87 -0.01 -4.63 0.06
CA ALA A 87 -0.70 -5.91 0.09
C ALA A 87 0.07 -6.99 -0.69
N ARG A 88 0.61 -6.63 -1.87
CA ARG A 88 1.39 -7.53 -2.70
C ARG A 88 2.72 -7.90 -2.07
N MET A 89 3.42 -6.93 -1.48
CA MET A 89 4.69 -7.10 -0.75
C MET A 89 4.58 -8.15 0.36
N LYS A 90 3.47 -8.16 1.11
CA LYS A 90 3.22 -9.16 2.16
C LYS A 90 3.16 -10.60 1.63
N ILE A 91 2.78 -10.78 0.38
CA ILE A 91 2.66 -12.07 -0.28
C ILE A 91 4.01 -12.45 -0.89
N ASP A 92 4.57 -11.58 -1.73
CA ASP A 92 5.78 -11.89 -2.50
C ASP A 92 7.01 -12.03 -1.59
N TYR A 93 7.07 -11.31 -0.47
CA TYR A 93 8.22 -11.33 0.47
C TYR A 93 7.88 -11.95 1.83
N ALA A 94 6.94 -12.88 1.86
CA ALA A 94 6.46 -13.49 3.10
C ALA A 94 7.56 -14.18 3.92
N LYS A 95 8.57 -14.80 3.27
CA LYS A 95 9.69 -15.45 3.98
C LYS A 95 10.61 -14.41 4.62
N GLY A 96 10.95 -13.35 3.89
CA GLY A 96 11.75 -12.24 4.43
C GLY A 96 11.06 -11.54 5.59
N LEU A 97 9.76 -11.25 5.46
CA LEU A 97 8.96 -10.67 6.55
C LEU A 97 8.92 -11.58 7.78
N LYS A 98 8.79 -12.90 7.59
CA LYS A 98 8.83 -13.87 8.68
C LYS A 98 10.20 -13.87 9.36
N ALA A 99 11.30 -13.88 8.61
CA ALA A 99 12.65 -13.87 9.14
C ALA A 99 12.94 -12.61 9.98
N ILE A 100 12.62 -11.42 9.46
CA ILE A 100 12.76 -10.15 10.19
C ILE A 100 11.95 -10.19 11.49
N ARG A 101 10.69 -10.65 11.40
CA ARG A 101 9.80 -10.72 12.55
C ARG A 101 10.37 -11.59 13.66
N GLU A 102 10.89 -12.76 13.30
CA GLU A 102 11.41 -13.75 14.25
C GLU A 102 12.74 -13.33 14.85
N GLU A 103 13.64 -12.77 14.05
CA GLU A 103 14.97 -12.34 14.52
C GLU A 103 14.90 -11.19 15.52
N PHE A 104 13.98 -10.24 15.30
CA PHE A 104 13.84 -9.00 16.07
C PHE A 104 12.61 -8.95 16.98
N GLY A 105 11.83 -10.04 17.08
CA GLY A 105 10.68 -10.13 17.98
C GLY A 105 9.54 -9.15 17.65
N LEU A 106 9.32 -8.85 16.36
CA LEU A 106 8.33 -7.88 15.93
C LEU A 106 6.91 -8.46 15.86
N ARG A 107 5.90 -7.58 15.87
CA ARG A 107 4.55 -7.93 15.43
C ARG A 107 4.52 -8.07 13.92
N ALA A 108 3.51 -8.78 13.38
CA ALA A 108 3.28 -8.85 11.94
C ALA A 108 3.24 -7.45 11.29
N VAL A 109 3.73 -7.35 10.06
CA VAL A 109 3.87 -6.07 9.35
C VAL A 109 2.52 -5.38 9.11
N SER A 110 2.48 -4.09 9.40
CA SER A 110 1.31 -3.21 9.35
C SER A 110 1.75 -1.76 9.15
N LEU A 111 0.82 -0.86 8.86
CA LEU A 111 1.11 0.58 8.77
C LEU A 111 1.63 1.17 10.09
N ALA A 112 1.41 0.51 11.24
CA ALA A 112 1.87 0.98 12.53
C ALA A 112 3.35 0.62 12.82
N ASN A 113 3.93 -0.34 12.10
CA ASN A 113 5.28 -0.84 12.36
C ASN A 113 6.14 -1.09 11.11
N TYR A 114 5.69 -0.66 9.92
CA TYR A 114 6.41 -0.87 8.67
C TYR A 114 7.84 -0.31 8.68
N GLN A 115 8.07 0.82 9.38
CA GLN A 115 9.39 1.44 9.51
C GLN A 115 10.41 0.53 10.20
N GLN A 116 9.96 -0.31 11.15
CA GLN A 116 10.83 -1.29 11.80
C GLN A 116 11.32 -2.35 10.80
N TYR A 117 10.42 -2.78 9.90
CA TYR A 117 10.77 -3.71 8.83
C TYR A 117 11.74 -3.09 7.81
N GLY A 118 11.60 -1.79 7.52
CA GLY A 118 12.57 -1.04 6.73
C GLY A 118 13.95 -0.97 7.40
N THR A 119 13.96 -0.72 8.70
CA THR A 119 15.22 -0.58 9.46
C THR A 119 15.99 -1.90 9.57
N TYR A 120 15.30 -3.01 9.81
CA TYR A 120 15.93 -4.27 10.17
C TYR A 120 16.13 -5.25 9.01
N GLY A 121 15.42 -5.08 7.89
CA GLY A 121 15.44 -6.08 6.81
C GLY A 121 16.81 -6.31 6.16
N TRP A 122 17.65 -5.29 6.07
CA TRP A 122 19.01 -5.41 5.55
C TRP A 122 20.01 -5.97 6.59
N GLN A 123 19.63 -6.00 7.88
CA GLN A 123 20.49 -6.37 9.01
C GLN A 123 20.29 -7.81 9.49
N ILE A 124 19.46 -8.62 8.81
CA ILE A 124 19.20 -9.98 9.28
C ILE A 124 20.48 -10.83 9.22
N THR A 125 20.67 -11.68 10.23
CA THR A 125 21.88 -12.51 10.36
C THR A 125 21.59 -13.97 10.73
N LYS A 126 20.40 -14.29 11.24
CA LYS A 126 20.12 -15.62 11.81
C LYS A 126 19.57 -16.63 10.82
N THR A 127 19.07 -16.20 9.66
CA THR A 127 18.52 -17.13 8.66
C THR A 127 19.61 -17.69 7.76
N GLU A 128 19.61 -19.01 7.57
CA GLU A 128 20.43 -19.68 6.56
C GLU A 128 19.72 -19.77 5.19
N ASP A 129 18.41 -19.45 5.14
CA ASP A 129 17.64 -19.37 3.90
C ASP A 129 18.02 -18.09 3.12
N ALA A 130 18.79 -18.28 2.05
CA ALA A 130 19.24 -17.22 1.16
C ALA A 130 18.08 -16.47 0.48
N GLU A 131 16.97 -17.16 0.19
CA GLU A 131 15.77 -16.52 -0.37
C GLU A 131 15.11 -15.61 0.67
N ALA A 132 14.99 -16.06 1.91
CA ALA A 132 14.48 -15.23 3.00
C ALA A 132 15.36 -14.00 3.24
N ALA A 133 16.69 -14.15 3.16
CA ALA A 133 17.63 -13.04 3.27
C ALA A 133 17.52 -12.03 2.13
N GLU A 134 17.37 -12.50 0.90
CA GLU A 134 17.14 -11.61 -0.23
C GLU A 134 15.77 -10.91 -0.09
N GLN A 135 14.71 -11.63 0.26
CA GLN A 135 13.39 -11.03 0.50
C GLN A 135 13.43 -9.97 1.61
N ALA A 136 14.22 -10.16 2.67
CA ALA A 136 14.34 -9.17 3.74
C ALA A 136 15.02 -7.87 3.27
N ARG A 137 16.04 -7.98 2.39
CA ARG A 137 16.63 -6.82 1.70
C ARG A 137 15.60 -6.13 0.79
N ARG A 138 14.78 -6.89 0.06
CA ARG A 138 13.67 -6.34 -0.74
C ARG A 138 12.64 -5.63 0.12
N VAL A 139 12.31 -6.16 1.30
CA VAL A 139 11.42 -5.48 2.25
C VAL A 139 12.01 -4.12 2.67
N THR A 140 13.32 -4.03 2.90
CA THR A 140 13.97 -2.75 3.21
C THR A 140 13.80 -1.74 2.07
N ALA A 141 14.21 -2.14 0.86
CA ALA A 141 14.10 -1.28 -0.33
C ALA A 141 12.65 -0.88 -0.63
N PHE A 142 11.69 -1.75 -0.33
CA PHE A 142 10.27 -1.44 -0.47
C PHE A 142 9.86 -0.33 0.49
N MET A 143 10.28 -0.39 1.76
CA MET A 143 9.88 0.59 2.77
C MET A 143 10.42 1.99 2.47
N ASP A 144 11.63 2.11 1.90
CA ASP A 144 12.24 3.39 1.49
C ASP A 144 11.39 4.15 0.46
N ILE A 145 10.70 3.42 -0.43
CA ILE A 145 9.79 4.00 -1.42
C ILE A 145 8.40 4.20 -0.80
N PHE A 146 7.93 3.20 -0.05
CA PHE A 146 6.59 3.18 0.52
C PHE A 146 6.37 4.35 1.49
N GLU A 147 7.37 4.69 2.30
CA GLU A 147 7.26 5.78 3.28
C GLU A 147 7.00 7.14 2.65
N ASN A 148 7.53 7.39 1.44
CA ASN A 148 7.30 8.65 0.72
C ASN A 148 5.81 8.89 0.43
N SER A 149 4.97 7.85 0.47
CA SER A 149 3.51 7.98 0.28
C SER A 149 2.78 8.53 1.51
N TYR A 150 3.42 8.50 2.69
CA TYR A 150 2.81 8.83 4.00
C TYR A 150 3.56 9.93 4.77
N VAL A 151 4.84 10.14 4.48
CA VAL A 151 5.70 11.14 5.16
C VAL A 151 5.49 12.54 4.56
N LYS A 152 5.52 13.58 5.41
CA LYS A 152 5.35 15.00 5.03
C LYS A 152 6.62 15.65 4.51
#